data_AF-A0A5E4LN21-F1
#
_entry.id   AF-A0A5E4LN21-F1
#
_cell.length_a   1.000
_cell.length_b   1.000
_cell.length_c   1.000
_cell.angle_alpha   90.00
_cell.angle_beta   90.00
_cell.angle_gamma   90.00
#
_symmetry.space_group_name_H-M   'P 1'
#
loop_
_entity.id
_entity.type
_entity.pdbx_description
1 polymer ?
#
loop_
_entity_poly.entity_id
_entity_poly.type
_entity_poly.pdbx_seq_one_letter_code
_entity_poly.pdbx_strand_id
1 'polypeptide(L)'
;MRPIFIFALFALACLPFAEGYSTSSPEYAVYVPNNASFSVENFTTGGSYAYAVVSGGTVYAMFTPGLLGMEPVADSKKIEPLLQDYYVAIGLSPSAVDRFDAVHQGIRSISSAYMQGVTDCRELTNTQNSPCDSFESCRTACLGTPFCPNFAAGGAPGEFIYVLLEFENSTTALANAYALENSTYGIFKANKSLGNMAVYLASLEKINRAAGSASQSRLFTEYSYCFTPDYSLPEITNLQLSAQKYYNSASPFFSITAEAEKIRERTEDGIERKNQQPPAPPVQQNNSNSSNSTQPPAGQMANSSNSTMAPAAASPMPLGAIAIGGVLLLVLLVGAGAFFYLKSTKRGL
;
A
#
# COMPACT_ATOMS: atom_id res chain seq x y z
N MET A 1 2.53 -48.32 -18.60
CA MET A 1 2.42 -47.76 -19.96
C MET A 1 2.70 -46.27 -19.88
N ARG A 2 3.75 -45.82 -20.57
CA ARG A 2 4.10 -44.39 -20.81
C ARG A 2 3.50 -43.95 -22.16
N PRO A 3 3.39 -42.64 -22.39
CA PRO A 3 4.38 -41.94 -23.23
C PRO A 3 4.93 -40.71 -22.48
N ILE A 4 6.23 -40.41 -22.37
CA ILE A 4 7.25 -40.02 -23.36
C ILE A 4 6.74 -39.00 -24.39
N PHE A 5 7.00 -37.72 -24.11
CA PHE A 5 7.36 -36.72 -25.11
C PHE A 5 8.63 -36.00 -24.66
N ILE A 6 9.65 -36.12 -25.51
CA ILE A 6 10.93 -35.40 -25.53
C ILE A 6 10.82 -34.32 -26.63
N PHE A 7 11.73 -33.34 -26.59
CA PHE A 7 12.03 -32.24 -27.53
C PHE A 7 11.58 -30.87 -27.00
N ALA A 8 12.41 -29.82 -26.94
CA ALA A 8 13.78 -29.65 -27.44
C ALA A 8 14.49 -28.54 -26.65
N LEU A 9 15.82 -28.66 -26.58
CA LEU A 9 16.75 -27.58 -26.30
C LEU A 9 16.48 -26.38 -27.20
N PHE A 10 16.41 -25.19 -26.62
CA PHE A 10 16.93 -23.97 -27.24
C PHE A 10 17.72 -23.21 -26.17
N ALA A 11 19.01 -23.51 -26.11
CA ALA A 11 20.00 -22.55 -25.67
C ALA A 11 20.14 -21.54 -26.82
N LEU A 12 19.63 -20.32 -26.64
CA LEU A 12 20.03 -19.18 -27.44
C LEU A 12 20.58 -18.12 -26.51
N ALA A 13 21.87 -17.89 -26.65
CA ALA A 13 22.59 -16.79 -26.04
C ALA A 13 21.95 -15.46 -26.45
N CYS A 14 21.46 -14.72 -25.46
CA CYS A 14 21.38 -13.27 -25.57
C CYS A 14 22.58 -12.70 -24.81
N LEU A 15 23.57 -12.28 -25.60
CA LEU A 15 24.66 -11.42 -25.16
C LEU A 15 24.09 -10.19 -24.42
N PRO A 16 24.79 -9.69 -23.38
CA PRO A 16 24.46 -8.43 -22.74
C PRO A 16 25.03 -7.30 -23.61
N PHE A 17 24.22 -6.74 -24.51
CA PHE A 17 24.53 -5.45 -25.12
C PHE A 17 23.23 -4.66 -25.29
N ALA A 18 22.92 -3.91 -24.24
CA ALA A 18 22.35 -2.58 -24.38
C ALA A 18 22.95 -1.76 -23.24
N GLU A 19 24.12 -1.18 -23.55
CA GLU A 19 24.68 -0.02 -22.88
C GLU A 19 23.61 1.08 -22.88
N GLY A 20 22.76 1.07 -21.85
CA GLY A 20 22.03 2.26 -21.45
C GLY A 20 23.05 3.17 -20.80
N TYR A 21 23.60 4.08 -21.59
CA TYR A 21 24.50 5.15 -21.17
C TYR A 21 24.14 5.66 -19.77
N SER A 22 24.88 5.21 -18.76
CA SER A 22 25.01 5.93 -17.50
C SER A 22 25.85 7.16 -17.80
N THR A 23 25.25 8.18 -18.41
CA THR A 23 25.73 9.54 -18.31
C THR A 23 25.24 10.12 -16.98
N SER A 24 25.50 9.42 -15.87
CA SER A 24 25.64 10.16 -14.62
C SER A 24 26.88 11.01 -14.81
N SER A 25 26.70 12.34 -14.93
CA SER A 25 27.83 13.24 -14.76
C SER A 25 28.61 12.76 -13.52
N PRO A 26 29.95 12.62 -13.58
CA PRO A 26 30.75 12.17 -12.46
C PRO A 26 30.51 13.02 -11.20
N GLU A 27 29.92 14.21 -11.34
CA GLU A 27 29.49 15.04 -10.23
C GLU A 27 28.39 14.41 -9.37
N TYR A 28 27.49 13.59 -9.92
CA TYR A 28 26.39 12.97 -9.16
C TYR A 28 26.74 11.58 -8.63
N ALA A 29 27.66 10.87 -9.28
CA ALA A 29 28.03 9.50 -8.92
C ALA A 29 28.68 9.39 -7.53
N VAL A 30 29.25 10.48 -7.01
CA VAL A 30 29.91 10.50 -5.68
C VAL A 30 28.89 10.44 -4.52
N TYR A 31 27.61 10.71 -4.78
CA TYR A 31 26.56 10.85 -3.76
C TYR A 31 25.64 9.64 -3.63
N VAL A 32 25.85 8.60 -4.46
CA VAL A 32 24.96 7.43 -4.54
C VAL A 32 25.77 6.17 -4.19
N PRO A 33 25.22 5.22 -3.42
CA PRO A 33 25.90 3.95 -3.14
C PRO A 33 26.31 3.23 -4.44
N ASN A 34 27.56 2.76 -4.50
CA ASN A 34 28.25 2.25 -5.70
C ASN A 34 27.59 1.07 -6.45
N ASN A 35 26.47 0.53 -5.96
CA ASN A 35 25.76 -0.62 -6.55
C ASN A 35 24.23 -0.43 -6.64
N ALA A 36 23.72 0.79 -6.45
CA ALA A 36 22.28 1.06 -6.53
C ALA A 36 21.92 1.66 -7.90
N SER A 37 20.86 1.16 -8.53
CA SER A 37 20.24 1.84 -9.67
C SER A 37 19.61 3.14 -9.16
N PHE A 38 19.97 4.27 -9.77
CA PHE A 38 19.40 5.58 -9.43
C PHE A 38 18.84 6.29 -10.67
N SER A 39 17.84 7.13 -10.43
CA SER A 39 17.33 8.12 -11.38
C SER A 39 17.70 9.52 -10.89
N VAL A 40 17.89 10.43 -11.85
CA VAL A 40 17.94 11.87 -11.57
C VAL A 40 16.66 12.46 -12.13
N GLU A 41 15.84 13.02 -11.25
CA GLU A 41 14.52 13.53 -11.57
C GLU A 41 14.52 15.05 -11.42
N ASN A 42 14.05 15.78 -12.42
CA ASN A 42 13.91 17.22 -12.36
C ASN A 42 12.51 17.61 -11.90
N PHE A 43 12.42 18.70 -11.13
CA PHE A 43 11.15 19.27 -10.68
C PHE A 43 11.25 20.79 -10.58
N THR A 44 10.10 21.45 -10.53
CA THR A 44 10.01 22.92 -10.42
C THR A 44 9.74 23.32 -8.98
N THR A 45 10.47 24.33 -8.49
CA THR A 45 10.37 24.86 -7.13
C THR A 45 10.56 26.37 -7.16
N GLY A 46 9.64 27.15 -6.59
CA GLY A 46 9.77 28.61 -6.49
C GLY A 46 10.07 29.37 -7.79
N GLY A 47 9.69 28.83 -8.97
CA GLY A 47 9.99 29.41 -10.28
C GLY A 47 11.36 29.06 -10.87
N SER A 48 12.12 28.15 -10.24
CA SER A 48 13.37 27.58 -10.75
C SER A 48 13.25 26.05 -10.86
N TYR A 49 14.28 25.42 -11.42
CA TYR A 49 14.41 23.96 -11.47
C TYR A 49 15.28 23.45 -10.32
N ALA A 50 14.95 22.27 -9.81
CA ALA A 50 15.77 21.50 -8.90
C ALA A 50 15.80 20.03 -9.37
N TYR A 51 16.76 19.27 -8.84
CA TYR A 51 16.97 17.87 -9.21
C TYR A 51 17.06 17.01 -7.96
N ALA A 52 16.34 15.89 -7.95
CA ALA A 52 16.39 14.87 -6.92
C ALA A 52 17.12 13.65 -7.46
N VAL A 53 18.03 13.10 -6.67
CA VAL A 53 18.64 11.79 -6.96
C VAL A 53 17.88 10.74 -6.16
N VAL A 54 17.26 9.80 -6.88
CA VAL A 54 16.27 8.86 -6.32
C VAL A 54 16.75 7.43 -6.55
N SER A 55 16.63 6.58 -5.53
CA SER A 55 16.85 5.13 -5.68
C SER A 55 15.83 4.38 -4.83
N GLY A 56 15.17 3.38 -5.43
CA GLY A 56 14.11 2.62 -4.74
C GLY A 56 12.97 3.49 -4.18
N GLY A 57 12.68 4.63 -4.82
CA GLY A 57 11.69 5.61 -4.35
C GLY A 57 12.14 6.49 -3.18
N THR A 58 13.39 6.38 -2.73
CA THR A 58 13.98 7.22 -1.67
C THR A 58 14.85 8.32 -2.29
N VAL A 59 14.71 9.55 -1.82
CA VAL A 59 15.58 10.67 -2.21
C VAL A 59 16.89 10.59 -1.42
N TYR A 60 18.02 10.64 -2.11
CA TYR A 60 19.36 10.56 -1.51
C TYR A 60 20.05 11.91 -1.44
N ALA A 61 19.89 12.73 -2.48
CA ALA A 61 20.52 14.04 -2.59
C ALA A 61 19.62 14.96 -3.42
N MET A 62 19.75 16.27 -3.19
CA MET A 62 19.05 17.31 -3.93
C MET A 62 20.03 18.34 -4.45
N PHE A 63 19.75 18.87 -5.64
CA PHE A 63 20.61 19.82 -6.33
C PHE A 63 19.81 21.00 -6.87
N THR A 64 20.42 22.17 -6.80
CA THR A 64 19.88 23.41 -7.38
C THR A 64 20.90 24.03 -8.34
N PRO A 65 20.47 24.77 -9.37
CA PRO A 65 21.36 25.55 -10.22
C PRO A 65 22.15 26.57 -9.39
N GLY A 66 23.48 26.55 -9.55
CA GLY A 66 24.43 27.49 -8.97
C GLY A 66 25.24 28.22 -10.05
N LEU A 67 26.24 29.00 -9.63
CA LEU A 67 27.05 29.83 -10.54
C LEU A 67 27.96 28.99 -11.46
N LEU A 68 28.42 27.84 -10.98
CA LEU A 68 29.40 26.99 -11.66
C LEU A 68 28.80 25.67 -12.19
N GLY A 69 27.47 25.51 -12.13
CA GLY A 69 26.79 24.28 -12.48
C GLY A 69 25.77 23.88 -11.43
N MET A 70 25.61 22.58 -11.21
CA MET A 70 24.63 22.06 -10.25
C MET A 70 25.26 21.93 -8.87
N GLU A 71 24.68 22.61 -7.88
CA GLU A 71 25.19 22.64 -6.52
C GLU A 71 24.36 21.70 -5.62
N PRO A 72 25.00 20.81 -4.85
CA PRO A 72 24.29 19.99 -3.87
C PRO A 72 23.75 20.86 -2.74
N VAL A 73 22.54 20.55 -2.29
CA VAL A 73 21.92 21.25 -1.15
C VAL A 73 22.24 20.47 0.12
N ALA A 74 23.14 21.00 0.94
CA ALA A 74 23.58 20.41 2.21
C ALA A 74 23.04 21.16 3.44
N ASP A 75 21.84 21.74 3.34
CA ASP A 75 21.16 22.44 4.45
C ASP A 75 19.76 21.88 4.58
N SER A 76 19.44 21.24 5.71
CA SER A 76 18.14 20.61 5.94
C SER A 76 16.97 21.59 5.86
N LYS A 77 17.17 22.86 6.22
CA LYS A 77 16.14 23.90 6.09
C LYS A 77 15.84 24.28 4.64
N LYS A 78 16.81 24.06 3.73
CA LYS A 78 16.61 24.25 2.28
C LYS A 78 16.12 22.97 1.61
N ILE A 79 16.54 21.79 2.10
CA ILE A 79 16.09 20.50 1.58
C ILE A 79 14.60 20.29 1.87
N GLU A 80 14.11 20.65 3.06
CA GLU A 80 12.70 20.41 3.44
C GLU A 80 11.68 20.98 2.42
N PRO A 81 11.71 22.28 2.04
CA PRO A 81 10.80 22.81 1.03
C PRO A 81 11.03 22.20 -0.37
N LEU A 82 12.28 21.87 -0.73
CA LEU A 82 12.56 21.19 -2.01
C LEU A 82 11.95 19.78 -2.04
N LEU A 83 12.04 19.05 -0.94
CA LEU A 83 11.47 17.72 -0.78
C LEU A 83 9.95 17.77 -0.82
N GLN A 84 9.35 18.82 -0.25
CA GLN A 84 7.92 19.06 -0.32
C GLN A 84 7.45 19.27 -1.76
N ASP A 85 8.13 20.14 -2.51
CA ASP A 85 7.82 20.42 -3.91
C ASP A 85 8.03 19.17 -4.80
N TYR A 86 9.10 18.42 -4.55
CA TYR A 86 9.35 17.15 -5.23
C TYR A 86 8.20 16.14 -5.00
N TYR A 87 7.77 15.94 -3.74
CA TYR A 87 6.65 15.05 -3.44
C TYR A 87 5.36 15.49 -4.14
N VAL A 88 5.09 16.78 -4.21
CA VAL A 88 3.95 17.31 -4.97
C VAL A 88 4.11 17.04 -6.48
N ALA A 89 5.32 17.22 -7.03
CA ALA A 89 5.60 16.99 -8.45
C ALA A 89 5.38 15.53 -8.87
N ILE A 90 5.66 14.56 -7.99
CA ILE A 90 5.40 13.14 -8.24
C ILE A 90 3.97 12.69 -7.88
N GLY A 91 3.08 13.65 -7.61
CA GLY A 91 1.64 13.41 -7.40
C GLY A 91 1.23 13.03 -5.98
N LEU A 92 2.12 13.20 -5.00
CA LEU A 92 1.77 13.10 -3.58
C LEU A 92 1.14 14.41 -3.10
N SER A 93 0.42 14.33 -1.98
CA SER A 93 -0.33 15.49 -1.50
C SER A 93 -0.53 15.44 0.02
N PRO A 94 -0.17 16.51 0.74
CA PRO A 94 -0.40 16.59 2.18
C PRO A 94 -1.90 16.68 2.51
N SER A 95 -2.72 17.26 1.63
CA SER A 95 -4.17 17.35 1.80
C SER A 95 -4.90 16.04 1.51
N ALA A 96 -4.20 14.99 1.08
CA ALA A 96 -4.79 13.65 0.99
C ALA A 96 -5.30 13.16 2.36
N VAL A 97 -4.76 13.69 3.47
CA VAL A 97 -5.26 13.43 4.82
C VAL A 97 -6.74 13.82 5.00
N ASP A 98 -7.20 14.87 4.32
CA ASP A 98 -8.58 15.35 4.43
C ASP A 98 -9.58 14.43 3.70
N ARG A 99 -9.09 13.61 2.76
CA ARG A 99 -9.93 12.68 2.00
C ARG A 99 -10.41 11.48 2.83
N PHE A 100 -9.82 11.26 4.00
CA PHE A 100 -10.28 10.25 4.96
C PHE A 100 -11.71 10.53 5.47
N ASP A 101 -12.16 11.79 5.46
CA ASP A 101 -13.54 12.13 5.81
C ASP A 101 -14.55 11.48 4.84
N ALA A 102 -14.25 11.48 3.54
CA ALA A 102 -15.08 10.82 2.55
C ALA A 102 -15.08 9.29 2.71
N VAL A 103 -13.95 8.70 3.11
CA VAL A 103 -13.84 7.27 3.42
C VAL A 103 -14.77 6.91 4.57
N HIS A 104 -14.69 7.66 5.67
CA HIS A 104 -15.54 7.45 6.84
C HIS A 104 -17.04 7.58 6.50
N GLN A 105 -17.43 8.61 5.74
CA GLN A 105 -18.82 8.75 5.31
C GLN A 105 -19.30 7.58 4.44
N GLY A 106 -18.42 7.04 3.59
CA GLY A 106 -18.70 5.83 2.81
C GLY A 106 -18.98 4.62 3.70
N ILE A 107 -18.11 4.38 4.68
CA ILE A 107 -18.26 3.27 5.65
C ILE A 107 -19.55 3.42 6.46
N ARG A 108 -19.87 4.63 6.93
CA ARG A 108 -21.11 4.89 7.67
C ARG A 108 -22.35 4.60 6.85
N SER A 109 -22.33 4.94 5.56
CA SER A 109 -23.44 4.65 4.65
C SER A 109 -23.67 3.14 4.53
N ILE A 110 -22.58 2.37 4.38
CA ILE A 110 -22.63 0.90 4.30
C ILE A 110 -23.14 0.27 5.61
N SER A 111 -22.69 0.77 6.78
CA SER A 111 -23.09 0.21 8.08
C SER A 111 -24.61 0.20 8.32
N SER A 112 -25.35 1.09 7.65
CA SER A 112 -26.81 1.16 7.78
C SER A 112 -27.54 0.15 6.88
N ALA A 113 -26.94 -0.25 5.75
CA ALA A 113 -27.60 -1.05 4.73
C ALA A 113 -27.76 -2.54 5.13
N TYR A 114 -26.73 -3.14 5.73
CA TYR A 114 -26.77 -4.57 6.09
C TYR A 114 -27.69 -4.89 7.27
N MET A 115 -28.00 -3.87 8.09
CA MET A 115 -28.76 -4.05 9.34
C MET A 115 -30.18 -4.57 9.11
N GLN A 116 -30.82 -4.20 8.00
CA GLN A 116 -32.18 -4.69 7.69
C GLN A 116 -32.16 -6.20 7.47
N GLY A 117 -31.30 -6.72 6.58
CA GLY A 117 -31.22 -8.16 6.31
C GLY A 117 -30.80 -8.97 7.54
N VAL A 118 -29.93 -8.43 8.40
CA VAL A 118 -29.60 -9.07 9.69
C VAL A 118 -30.83 -9.12 10.60
N THR A 119 -31.60 -8.04 10.67
CA THR A 119 -32.82 -7.98 11.49
C THR A 119 -33.87 -8.97 11.00
N ASP A 120 -34.09 -9.04 9.69
CA ASP A 120 -35.03 -10.00 9.08
C ASP A 120 -34.63 -11.45 9.40
N CYS A 121 -33.33 -11.76 9.31
CA CYS A 121 -32.84 -13.09 9.68
C CYS A 121 -33.03 -13.39 11.17
N ARG A 122 -32.79 -12.41 12.06
CA ARG A 122 -33.01 -12.53 13.51
C ARG A 122 -34.47 -12.70 13.89
N GLU A 123 -35.39 -12.16 13.10
CA GLU A 123 -36.83 -12.40 13.27
C GLU A 123 -37.19 -13.84 12.92
N LEU A 124 -36.68 -14.37 11.80
CA LEU A 124 -36.91 -15.74 11.34
C LEU A 124 -36.34 -16.81 12.29
N THR A 125 -35.30 -16.47 13.04
CA THR A 125 -34.64 -17.35 14.02
C THR A 125 -35.02 -17.01 15.46
N ASN A 126 -35.79 -15.93 15.65
CA ASN A 126 -36.20 -15.33 16.94
C ASN A 126 -35.03 -14.95 17.87
N THR A 127 -33.83 -14.77 17.33
CA THR A 127 -32.66 -14.31 18.08
C THR A 127 -32.72 -12.81 18.43
N GLN A 128 -33.67 -12.06 17.84
CA GLN A 128 -33.95 -10.68 18.24
C GLN A 128 -34.61 -10.57 19.63
N ASN A 129 -35.45 -11.55 20.00
CA ASN A 129 -36.22 -11.53 21.25
C ASN A 129 -35.61 -12.42 22.34
N SER A 130 -34.72 -13.34 21.95
CA SER A 130 -34.04 -14.25 22.86
C SER A 130 -32.55 -14.26 22.53
N PRO A 131 -31.66 -13.96 23.49
CA PRO A 131 -30.23 -13.95 23.22
C PRO A 131 -29.76 -15.31 22.72
N CYS A 132 -28.87 -15.29 21.73
CA CYS A 132 -28.23 -16.46 21.14
C CYS A 132 -26.71 -16.29 21.30
N ASP A 133 -26.23 -16.52 22.53
CA ASP A 133 -24.83 -16.37 22.95
C ASP A 133 -24.15 -17.71 23.26
N SER A 134 -24.93 -18.79 23.21
CA SER A 134 -24.56 -20.15 23.59
C SER A 134 -25.45 -21.14 22.86
N PHE A 135 -25.01 -22.39 22.71
CA PHE A 135 -25.79 -23.41 22.02
C PHE A 135 -27.22 -23.54 22.55
N GLU A 136 -27.41 -23.66 23.88
CA GLU A 136 -28.75 -23.83 24.47
C GLU A 136 -29.63 -22.58 24.34
N SER A 137 -29.04 -21.38 24.43
CA SER A 137 -29.80 -20.14 24.23
C SER A 137 -30.27 -19.99 22.78
N CYS A 138 -29.40 -20.28 21.80
CA CYS A 138 -29.74 -20.30 20.38
C CYS A 138 -30.79 -21.36 20.05
N ARG A 139 -30.66 -22.56 20.64
CA ARG A 139 -31.66 -23.63 20.51
C ARG A 139 -33.01 -23.19 21.06
N THR A 140 -33.03 -22.55 22.23
CA THR A 140 -34.26 -22.03 22.84
C THR A 140 -34.89 -20.92 21.98
N ALA A 141 -34.09 -19.97 21.49
CA ALA A 141 -34.55 -18.91 20.59
C ALA A 141 -35.19 -19.50 19.32
N CYS A 142 -34.49 -20.43 18.67
CA CYS A 142 -34.92 -21.13 17.47
C CYS A 142 -36.25 -21.88 17.69
N LEU A 143 -36.38 -22.66 18.77
CA LEU A 143 -37.63 -23.36 19.12
C LEU A 143 -38.82 -22.43 19.39
N GLY A 144 -38.58 -21.14 19.64
CA GLY A 144 -39.60 -20.11 19.77
C GLY A 144 -40.28 -19.70 18.45
N THR A 145 -39.81 -20.22 17.30
CA THR A 145 -40.43 -19.98 15.99
C THR A 145 -41.08 -21.25 15.44
N PRO A 146 -42.06 -21.14 14.53
CA PRO A 146 -42.64 -22.30 13.87
C PRO A 146 -41.75 -22.90 12.75
N PHE A 147 -40.73 -22.18 12.27
CA PHE A 147 -39.94 -22.56 11.10
C PHE A 147 -38.64 -23.30 11.43
N CYS A 148 -38.01 -22.93 12.54
CA CYS A 148 -36.72 -23.42 13.00
C CYS A 148 -36.74 -24.82 13.69
N PRO A 149 -37.85 -25.31 14.29
CA PRO A 149 -37.89 -26.60 15.00
C PRO A 149 -37.50 -27.82 14.14
N ASN A 150 -37.83 -27.81 12.85
CA ASN A 150 -37.48 -28.90 11.93
C ASN A 150 -35.96 -29.00 11.68
N PHE A 151 -35.26 -27.87 11.75
CA PHE A 151 -33.80 -27.79 11.63
C PHE A 151 -33.08 -27.95 12.98
N ALA A 152 -33.73 -27.56 14.08
CA ALA A 152 -33.23 -27.76 15.43
C ALA A 152 -33.30 -29.23 15.89
N ALA A 153 -34.25 -30.01 15.35
CA ALA A 153 -34.50 -31.40 15.74
C ALA A 153 -34.04 -32.46 14.72
N GLY A 154 -33.71 -32.08 13.47
CA GLY A 154 -33.30 -33.00 12.41
C GLY A 154 -31.83 -32.85 11.98
N GLY A 155 -31.10 -33.97 11.87
CA GLY A 155 -29.70 -34.02 11.41
C GLY A 155 -28.67 -34.23 12.55
N ALA A 156 -27.38 -34.42 12.21
CA ALA A 156 -26.29 -34.57 13.16
C ALA A 156 -26.31 -33.45 14.24
N PRO A 157 -25.94 -33.74 15.49
CA PRO A 157 -26.53 -33.12 16.69
C PRO A 157 -26.33 -31.60 16.70
N GLY A 158 -27.40 -30.86 16.39
CA GLY A 158 -27.46 -29.41 16.57
C GLY A 158 -26.54 -28.58 15.68
N GLU A 159 -26.06 -29.11 14.55
CA GLU A 159 -25.20 -28.36 13.62
C GLU A 159 -25.82 -27.02 13.19
N PHE A 160 -27.12 -27.02 12.91
CA PHE A 160 -27.85 -25.79 12.57
C PHE A 160 -27.81 -24.75 13.69
N ILE A 161 -27.85 -25.18 14.95
CA ILE A 161 -27.75 -24.28 16.12
C ILE A 161 -26.35 -23.67 16.22
N TYR A 162 -25.30 -24.41 15.89
CA TYR A 162 -23.95 -23.85 15.81
C TYR A 162 -23.82 -22.83 14.68
N VAL A 163 -24.47 -23.08 13.55
CA VAL A 163 -24.51 -22.13 12.43
C VAL A 163 -25.23 -20.84 12.80
N LEU A 164 -26.33 -20.91 13.57
CA LEU A 164 -27.00 -19.73 14.16
C LEU A 164 -26.06 -18.95 15.09
N LEU A 165 -25.38 -19.65 16.00
CA LEU A 165 -24.44 -19.03 16.93
C LEU A 165 -23.26 -18.36 16.19
N GLU A 166 -22.73 -19.00 15.15
CA GLU A 166 -21.68 -18.45 14.29
C GLU A 166 -22.13 -17.17 13.57
N PHE A 167 -23.38 -17.14 13.09
CA PHE A 167 -23.96 -15.95 12.48
C PHE A 167 -24.09 -14.79 13.47
N GLU A 168 -24.60 -15.02 14.67
CA GLU A 168 -24.70 -13.98 15.71
C GLU A 168 -23.33 -13.47 16.13
N ASN A 169 -22.35 -14.35 16.28
CA ASN A 169 -20.97 -13.97 16.57
C ASN A 169 -20.36 -13.13 15.44
N SER A 170 -20.56 -13.52 14.19
CA SER A 170 -20.02 -12.82 13.02
C SER A 170 -20.65 -11.43 12.84
N THR A 171 -21.97 -11.31 13.01
CA THR A 171 -22.67 -10.02 12.93
C THR A 171 -22.34 -9.11 14.10
N THR A 172 -22.14 -9.65 15.31
CA THR A 172 -21.64 -8.92 16.47
C THR A 172 -20.20 -8.43 16.25
N ALA A 173 -19.32 -9.28 15.71
CA ALA A 173 -17.96 -8.90 15.37
C ALA A 173 -17.93 -7.78 14.32
N LEU A 174 -18.81 -7.82 13.33
CA LEU A 174 -18.97 -6.75 12.34
C LEU A 174 -19.45 -5.44 12.97
N ALA A 175 -20.47 -5.48 13.84
CA ALA A 175 -20.93 -4.30 14.56
C ALA A 175 -19.82 -3.67 15.42
N ASN A 176 -19.02 -4.50 16.10
CA ASN A 176 -17.87 -4.05 16.88
C ASN A 176 -16.77 -3.45 15.98
N ALA A 177 -16.56 -3.98 14.78
CA ALA A 177 -15.61 -3.43 13.82
C ALA A 177 -16.02 -2.03 13.35
N TYR A 178 -17.31 -1.80 13.06
CA TYR A 178 -17.84 -0.47 12.76
C TYR A 178 -17.71 0.51 13.94
N ALA A 179 -18.01 0.06 15.16
CA ALA A 179 -17.84 0.88 16.36
C ALA A 179 -16.36 1.28 16.57
N LEU A 180 -15.43 0.35 16.31
CA LEU A 180 -14.00 0.62 16.37
C LEU A 180 -13.55 1.61 15.28
N GLU A 181 -14.02 1.45 14.04
CA GLU A 181 -13.74 2.40 12.96
C GLU A 181 -14.20 3.81 13.34
N ASN A 182 -15.41 3.96 13.85
CA ASN A 182 -15.95 5.27 14.23
C ASN A 182 -15.14 5.91 15.38
N SER A 183 -14.72 5.10 16.37
CA SER A 183 -13.87 5.56 17.47
C SER A 183 -12.47 5.98 16.98
N THR A 184 -11.83 5.16 16.16
CA THR A 184 -10.49 5.44 15.61
C THR A 184 -10.51 6.62 14.65
N TYR A 185 -11.58 6.81 13.88
CA TYR A 185 -11.81 8.01 13.07
C TYR A 185 -11.91 9.26 13.96
N GLY A 186 -12.65 9.20 15.07
CA GLY A 186 -12.73 10.32 16.02
C GLY A 186 -11.36 10.74 16.55
N ILE A 187 -10.51 9.78 16.90
CA ILE A 187 -9.12 10.02 17.34
C ILE A 187 -8.29 10.63 16.20
N PHE A 188 -8.36 10.05 15.01
CA PHE A 188 -7.68 10.57 13.82
C PHE A 188 -8.12 12.00 13.47
N LYS A 189 -9.42 12.30 13.54
CA LYS A 189 -9.96 13.61 13.23
C LYS A 189 -9.50 14.67 14.22
N ALA A 190 -9.41 14.31 15.50
CA ALA A 190 -8.89 15.19 16.55
C ALA A 190 -7.37 15.43 16.41
N ASN A 191 -6.63 14.43 15.94
CA ASN A 191 -5.19 14.53 15.72
C ASN A 191 -4.78 13.71 14.49
N LYS A 192 -4.53 14.42 13.38
CA LYS A 192 -4.20 13.85 12.06
C LYS A 192 -2.75 13.34 11.98
N SER A 193 -2.23 12.69 13.01
CA SER A 193 -0.87 12.13 13.00
C SER A 193 -0.77 10.87 12.15
N LEU A 194 0.44 10.58 11.65
CA LEU A 194 0.73 9.35 10.88
C LEU A 194 0.33 8.07 11.64
N GLY A 195 0.56 8.03 12.96
CA GLY A 195 0.17 6.91 13.82
C GLY A 195 -1.34 6.72 13.87
N ASN A 196 -2.09 7.80 14.04
CA ASN A 196 -3.56 7.73 14.07
C ASN A 196 -4.15 7.36 12.71
N MET A 197 -3.57 7.84 11.61
CA MET A 197 -3.96 7.42 10.26
C MET A 197 -3.77 5.90 10.07
N ALA A 198 -2.64 5.35 10.52
CA ALA A 198 -2.37 3.91 10.41
C ALA A 198 -3.35 3.08 11.25
N VAL A 199 -3.68 3.55 12.46
CA VAL A 199 -4.70 2.91 13.32
C VAL A 199 -6.09 2.94 12.66
N TYR A 200 -6.47 4.07 12.07
CA TYR A 200 -7.73 4.19 11.34
C TYR A 200 -7.78 3.24 10.14
N LEU A 201 -6.71 3.19 9.34
CA LEU A 201 -6.60 2.27 8.21
C LEU A 201 -6.72 0.79 8.64
N ALA A 202 -6.09 0.40 9.75
CA ALA A 202 -6.21 -0.95 10.30
C ALA A 202 -7.65 -1.28 10.77
N SER A 203 -8.45 -0.28 11.16
CA SER A 203 -9.85 -0.48 11.50
C SER A 203 -10.70 -0.84 10.27
N LEU A 204 -10.38 -0.28 9.09
CA LEU A 204 -11.06 -0.61 7.84
C LEU A 204 -10.81 -2.06 7.42
N GLU A 205 -9.59 -2.57 7.64
CA GLU A 205 -9.27 -3.98 7.39
C GLU A 205 -10.11 -4.91 8.29
N LYS A 206 -10.34 -4.53 9.55
CA LYS A 206 -11.19 -5.30 10.47
C LYS A 206 -12.64 -5.34 10.00
N ILE A 207 -13.17 -4.23 9.47
CA ILE A 207 -14.50 -4.22 8.86
C ILE A 207 -14.55 -5.19 7.67
N ASN A 208 -13.58 -5.11 6.75
CA ASN A 208 -13.55 -5.98 5.57
C ASN A 208 -13.54 -7.47 5.96
N ARG A 209 -12.66 -7.86 6.89
CA ARG A 209 -12.59 -9.24 7.40
C ARG A 209 -13.91 -9.68 8.07
N ALA A 210 -14.48 -8.83 8.93
CA ALA A 210 -15.72 -9.17 9.64
C ALA A 210 -16.93 -9.24 8.70
N ALA A 211 -17.02 -8.33 7.72
CA ALA A 211 -18.07 -8.34 6.70
C ALA A 211 -17.95 -9.59 5.81
N GLY A 212 -16.72 -9.97 5.44
CA GLY A 212 -16.45 -11.20 4.70
C GLY A 212 -16.93 -12.44 5.46
N SER A 213 -16.56 -12.55 6.75
CA SER A 213 -17.01 -13.64 7.63
C SER A 213 -18.54 -13.70 7.72
N ALA A 214 -19.21 -12.57 7.95
CA ALA A 214 -20.67 -12.53 8.08
C ALA A 214 -21.37 -12.90 6.76
N SER A 215 -20.85 -12.43 5.61
CA SER A 215 -21.41 -12.71 4.29
C SER A 215 -21.36 -14.19 3.89
N GLN A 216 -20.44 -14.96 4.47
CA GLN A 216 -20.24 -16.38 4.16
C GLN A 216 -21.01 -17.31 5.10
N SER A 217 -21.88 -16.78 5.96
CA SER A 217 -22.64 -17.59 6.90
C SER A 217 -23.40 -18.71 6.18
N ARG A 218 -23.29 -19.93 6.73
CA ARG A 218 -23.98 -21.13 6.25
C ARG A 218 -25.51 -21.00 6.30
N LEU A 219 -26.05 -20.07 7.09
CA LEU A 219 -27.49 -19.74 7.07
C LEU A 219 -27.98 -19.33 5.68
N PHE A 220 -27.14 -18.63 4.92
CA PHE A 220 -27.46 -18.16 3.58
C PHE A 220 -26.98 -19.14 2.50
N THR A 221 -25.74 -19.62 2.63
CA THR A 221 -25.04 -20.33 1.55
C THR A 221 -25.39 -21.81 1.46
N GLU A 222 -25.76 -22.44 2.58
CA GLU A 222 -26.07 -23.88 2.64
C GLU A 222 -27.52 -24.13 3.00
N TYR A 223 -27.99 -23.52 4.09
CA TYR A 223 -29.34 -23.75 4.57
C TYR A 223 -30.39 -22.92 3.83
N SER A 224 -29.98 -21.84 3.15
CA SER A 224 -30.88 -20.87 2.49
C SER A 224 -32.04 -20.43 3.39
N TYR A 225 -31.79 -20.38 4.70
CA TYR A 225 -32.82 -20.15 5.73
C TYR A 225 -33.14 -18.65 5.85
N CYS A 226 -32.14 -17.81 5.60
CA CYS A 226 -32.29 -16.36 5.58
C CYS A 226 -31.91 -15.80 4.20
N PHE A 227 -32.42 -14.63 3.86
CA PHE A 227 -31.91 -13.85 2.74
C PHE A 227 -30.54 -13.25 3.10
N THR A 228 -29.60 -13.31 2.16
CA THR A 228 -28.26 -12.73 2.36
C THR A 228 -28.36 -11.20 2.49
N PRO A 229 -27.92 -10.61 3.61
CA PRO A 229 -27.81 -9.16 3.73
C PRO A 229 -26.81 -8.60 2.73
N ASP A 230 -27.03 -7.38 2.26
CA ASP A 230 -26.03 -6.65 1.47
C ASP A 230 -24.92 -6.14 2.41
N TYR A 231 -23.78 -6.82 2.39
CA TYR A 231 -22.58 -6.43 3.13
C TYR A 231 -21.68 -5.44 2.37
N SER A 232 -22.01 -5.11 1.11
CA SER A 232 -21.28 -4.16 0.24
C SER A 232 -19.75 -4.36 0.26
N LEU A 233 -19.30 -5.62 0.15
CA LEU A 233 -17.88 -5.98 0.20
C LEU A 233 -17.02 -5.27 -0.87
N PRO A 234 -17.46 -5.13 -2.13
CA PRO A 234 -16.73 -4.36 -3.13
C PRO A 234 -16.52 -2.90 -2.72
N GLU A 235 -17.55 -2.26 -2.17
CA GLU A 235 -17.51 -0.88 -1.71
C GLU A 235 -16.57 -0.70 -0.51
N ILE A 236 -16.64 -1.60 0.49
CA ILE A 236 -15.71 -1.60 1.64
C ILE A 236 -14.26 -1.73 1.15
N THR A 237 -14.00 -2.65 0.22
CA THR A 237 -12.67 -2.87 -0.34
C THR A 237 -12.16 -1.64 -1.10
N ASN A 238 -13.02 -1.01 -1.91
CA ASN A 238 -12.67 0.21 -2.63
C ASN A 238 -12.37 1.39 -1.69
N LEU A 239 -13.12 1.53 -0.59
CA LEU A 239 -12.87 2.52 0.45
C LEU A 239 -11.55 2.27 1.18
N GLN A 240 -11.24 1.01 1.51
CA GLN A 240 -9.95 0.63 2.10
C GLN A 240 -8.77 0.93 1.17
N LEU A 241 -8.87 0.59 -0.11
CA LEU A 241 -7.84 0.89 -1.11
C LEU A 241 -7.65 2.41 -1.29
N SER A 242 -8.75 3.17 -1.27
CA SER A 242 -8.70 4.63 -1.32
C SER A 242 -7.99 5.21 -0.09
N ALA A 243 -8.32 4.73 1.11
CA ALA A 243 -7.65 5.12 2.35
C ALA A 243 -6.16 4.79 2.34
N GLN A 244 -5.76 3.61 1.83
CA GLN A 244 -4.36 3.24 1.66
C GLN A 244 -3.64 4.19 0.70
N LYS A 245 -4.27 4.55 -0.42
CA LYS A 245 -3.71 5.53 -1.36
C LYS A 245 -3.52 6.89 -0.69
N TYR A 246 -4.49 7.35 0.08
CA TYR A 246 -4.40 8.63 0.81
C TYR A 246 -3.32 8.58 1.90
N TYR A 247 -3.21 7.46 2.62
CA TYR A 247 -2.13 7.23 3.57
C TYR A 247 -0.75 7.34 2.90
N ASN A 248 -0.53 6.62 1.80
CA ASN A 248 0.73 6.64 1.07
C ASN A 248 1.04 8.03 0.48
N SER A 249 0.01 8.77 0.08
CA SER A 249 0.13 10.12 -0.46
C SER A 249 0.50 11.15 0.60
N ALA A 250 -0.03 11.05 1.81
CA ALA A 250 0.19 12.03 2.87
C ALA A 250 1.36 11.68 3.79
N SER A 251 1.69 10.39 3.95
CA SER A 251 2.69 9.92 4.93
C SER A 251 4.07 10.59 4.81
N PRO A 252 4.62 10.86 3.61
CA PRO A 252 5.97 11.42 3.50
C PRO A 252 6.08 12.85 4.07
N PHE A 253 4.96 13.58 4.11
CA PHE A 253 4.91 14.94 4.66
C PHE A 253 4.98 14.97 6.19
N PHE A 254 4.65 13.87 6.88
CA PHE A 254 4.78 13.77 8.34
C PHE A 254 6.21 13.54 8.84
N SER A 255 7.07 13.00 7.97
CA SER A 255 8.47 12.72 8.27
C SER A 255 9.43 13.61 7.50
N ILE A 256 8.94 14.70 6.90
CA ILE A 256 9.70 15.48 5.92
C ILE A 256 10.96 16.11 6.53
N THR A 257 10.88 16.64 7.74
CA THR A 257 12.03 17.21 8.45
C THR A 257 13.09 16.14 8.77
N ALA A 258 12.66 14.96 9.22
CA ALA A 258 13.59 13.87 9.51
C ALA A 258 14.24 13.32 8.23
N GLU A 259 13.52 13.30 7.11
CA GLU A 259 14.07 12.86 5.83
C GLU A 259 15.01 13.91 5.23
N ALA A 260 14.68 15.20 5.35
CA ALA A 260 15.55 16.29 4.96
C ALA A 260 16.89 16.26 5.71
N GLU A 261 16.88 15.92 6.99
CA GLU A 261 18.09 15.75 7.78
C GLU A 261 18.95 14.57 7.31
N LYS A 262 18.34 13.42 7.01
CA LYS A 262 19.08 12.28 6.43
C LYS A 262 19.65 12.59 5.04
N ILE A 263 18.95 13.38 4.24
CA ILE A 263 19.44 13.82 2.93
C ILE A 263 20.62 14.76 3.13
N ARG A 264 20.56 15.68 4.10
CA ARG A 264 21.68 16.57 4.47
C ARG A 264 22.92 15.76 4.83
N GLU A 265 22.80 14.81 5.76
CA GLU A 265 23.91 13.95 6.19
C GLU A 265 24.53 13.17 5.02
N ARG A 266 23.69 12.55 4.18
CA ARG A 266 24.14 11.82 2.98
C ARG A 266 24.85 12.74 1.98
N THR A 267 24.35 13.96 1.84
CA THR A 267 24.93 14.96 0.93
C THR A 267 26.28 15.44 1.45
N GLU A 268 26.41 15.73 2.73
CA GLU A 268 27.69 16.14 3.34
C GLU A 268 28.76 15.05 3.26
N ASP A 269 28.42 13.80 3.59
CA ASP A 269 29.32 12.64 3.45
C ASP A 269 29.80 12.49 1.99
N GLY A 270 28.91 12.69 1.01
CA GLY A 270 29.29 12.69 -0.40
C GLY A 270 30.21 13.84 -0.79
N ILE A 271 30.00 15.06 -0.25
CA ILE A 271 30.88 16.22 -0.49
C ILE A 271 32.28 15.93 0.07
N GLU A 272 32.36 15.40 1.29
CA GLU A 272 33.61 15.07 1.94
C GLU A 272 34.39 14.01 1.16
N ARG A 273 33.72 12.93 0.74
CA ARG A 273 34.33 11.88 -0.10
C ARG A 273 34.86 12.42 -1.42
N LYS A 274 34.11 13.32 -2.08
CA LYS A 274 34.56 13.98 -3.32
C LYS A 274 35.85 14.76 -3.11
N ASN A 275 35.95 15.50 -2.00
CA ASN A 275 37.12 16.33 -1.68
C ASN A 275 38.34 15.49 -1.27
N GLN A 276 38.13 14.29 -0.74
CA GLN A 276 39.19 13.35 -0.37
C GLN A 276 39.66 12.48 -1.56
N GLN A 277 38.89 12.43 -2.65
CA GLN A 277 39.22 11.60 -3.80
C GLN A 277 40.42 12.21 -4.54
N PRO A 278 41.50 11.45 -4.77
CA PRO A 278 42.62 11.95 -5.57
C PRO A 278 42.09 12.33 -6.97
N PRO A 279 42.62 13.40 -7.58
CA PRO A 279 42.17 13.86 -8.88
C PRO A 279 42.19 12.68 -9.85
N ALA A 280 41.05 12.46 -10.53
CA ALA A 280 40.93 11.36 -11.47
C ALA A 280 42.13 11.41 -12.44
N PRO A 281 42.82 10.27 -12.68
CA PRO A 281 43.89 10.24 -13.65
C PRO A 281 43.35 10.78 -14.97
N PRO A 282 44.10 11.63 -15.69
CA PRO A 282 43.62 12.24 -16.91
C PRO A 282 43.14 11.14 -17.84
N VAL A 283 41.88 11.24 -18.28
CA VAL A 283 41.29 10.33 -19.27
C VAL A 283 42.20 10.41 -20.48
N GLN A 284 42.99 9.36 -20.72
CA GLN A 284 43.72 9.23 -21.97
C GLN A 284 42.66 9.12 -23.06
N GLN A 285 42.38 10.24 -23.73
CA GLN A 285 41.72 10.22 -25.03
C GLN A 285 42.65 9.42 -25.94
N ASN A 286 42.38 8.12 -26.03
CA ASN A 286 42.96 7.27 -27.05
C ASN A 286 42.40 7.79 -28.37
N ASN A 287 43.13 8.74 -28.97
CA ASN A 287 42.99 9.11 -30.37
C ASN A 287 43.38 7.88 -31.19
N SER A 288 42.42 6.96 -31.33
CA SER A 288 42.45 5.98 -32.41
C SER A 288 42.22 6.76 -33.70
N ASN A 289 43.31 7.29 -34.26
CA ASN A 289 43.42 7.61 -35.68
C ASN A 289 43.13 6.32 -36.46
N SER A 290 41.85 6.06 -36.74
CA SER A 290 41.46 5.13 -37.78
C SER A 290 41.51 5.87 -39.10
N SER A 291 42.73 6.02 -39.61
CA SER A 291 42.98 6.30 -41.01
C SER A 291 42.69 5.00 -41.77
N ASN A 292 41.48 4.82 -42.28
CA ASN A 292 41.35 4.12 -43.54
C ASN A 292 40.11 4.54 -44.33
N SER A 293 40.42 5.06 -45.50
CA SER A 293 39.52 5.43 -46.57
C SER A 293 38.68 4.24 -47.02
N THR A 294 37.36 4.40 -47.09
CA THR A 294 36.60 3.89 -48.23
C THR A 294 35.43 4.82 -48.52
N GLN A 295 35.44 5.31 -49.75
CA GLN A 295 34.53 6.27 -50.36
C GLN A 295 33.10 5.69 -50.51
N PRO A 296 32.04 6.50 -50.43
CA PRO A 296 30.66 6.03 -50.55
C PRO A 296 30.19 6.03 -52.02
N PRO A 297 29.27 5.14 -52.44
CA PRO A 297 28.42 5.39 -53.58
C PRO A 297 27.15 6.15 -53.17
N ALA A 298 26.71 7.00 -54.09
CA ALA A 298 25.64 7.98 -53.97
C ALA A 298 24.23 7.40 -54.16
N GLY A 299 23.23 8.16 -53.69
CA GLY A 299 21.80 8.04 -54.01
C GLY A 299 20.96 7.71 -52.78
N GLN A 300 19.81 8.32 -52.48
CA GLN A 300 18.94 9.29 -53.16
C GLN A 300 18.14 10.04 -52.08
N MET A 301 17.73 11.27 -52.41
CA MET A 301 16.72 12.03 -51.66
C MET A 301 15.32 11.41 -51.87
N ALA A 302 14.54 11.29 -50.80
CA ALA A 302 13.08 11.47 -50.77
C ALA A 302 12.66 11.60 -49.30
N ASN A 303 12.38 12.81 -48.82
CA ASN A 303 11.09 13.50 -48.83
C ASN A 303 10.19 13.12 -47.65
N SER A 304 9.76 14.18 -46.98
CA SER A 304 8.93 14.27 -45.78
C SER A 304 7.57 13.59 -45.92
N SER A 305 6.99 13.10 -44.81
CA SER A 305 5.58 13.27 -44.42
C SER A 305 5.22 12.59 -43.09
N ASN A 306 4.71 13.40 -42.17
CA ASN A 306 3.57 13.20 -41.28
C ASN A 306 3.37 11.90 -40.44
N SER A 307 3.50 12.11 -39.12
CA SER A 307 2.49 11.90 -38.07
C SER A 307 1.50 10.73 -38.19
N THR A 308 1.55 9.82 -37.20
CA THR A 308 0.34 9.33 -36.53
C THR A 308 0.67 8.95 -35.08
N MET A 309 0.00 9.60 -34.13
CA MET A 309 -0.05 9.25 -32.72
C MET A 309 -0.73 7.89 -32.54
N ALA A 310 -0.18 7.05 -31.66
CA ALA A 310 -0.90 5.99 -30.99
C ALA A 310 -0.55 6.05 -29.48
N PRO A 311 -1.53 5.84 -28.58
CA PRO A 311 -1.34 6.05 -27.15
C PRO A 311 -0.50 4.91 -26.53
N ALA A 312 0.49 5.28 -25.73
CA ALA A 312 1.25 4.34 -24.92
C ALA A 312 0.35 3.77 -23.80
N ALA A 313 0.21 2.44 -23.80
CA ALA A 313 -0.42 1.69 -22.74
C ALA A 313 0.41 1.82 -21.44
N ALA A 314 -0.28 2.08 -20.33
CA ALA A 314 0.29 2.16 -19.00
C ALA A 314 0.97 0.83 -18.62
N SER A 315 2.26 0.89 -18.31
CA SER A 315 3.01 -0.20 -17.72
C SER A 315 2.70 -0.31 -16.20
N PRO A 316 2.60 -1.53 -15.65
CA PRO A 316 2.32 -1.74 -14.23
C PRO A 316 3.55 -1.42 -13.38
N MET A 317 3.34 -0.65 -12.29
CA MET A 317 4.37 -0.41 -11.27
C MET A 317 4.73 -1.72 -10.54
N PRO A 318 6.01 -1.97 -10.24
CA PRO A 318 6.43 -3.13 -9.47
C PRO A 318 6.06 -2.99 -7.99
N LEU A 319 5.29 -3.95 -7.49
CA LEU A 319 5.02 -4.22 -6.08
C LEU A 319 6.33 -4.61 -5.37
N GLY A 320 7.06 -3.61 -4.87
CA GLY A 320 8.33 -3.81 -4.19
C GLY A 320 8.47 -2.98 -2.93
N ALA A 321 7.44 -2.87 -2.08
CA ALA A 321 7.55 -2.13 -0.81
C ALA A 321 6.52 -2.53 0.28
N ILE A 322 6.19 -3.83 0.43
CA ILE A 322 5.25 -4.29 1.49
C ILE A 322 5.98 -4.94 2.69
N ALA A 323 7.31 -5.12 2.66
CA ALA A 323 7.99 -5.91 3.68
C ALA A 323 8.22 -5.22 5.05
N ILE A 324 8.13 -3.88 5.15
CA ILE A 324 8.50 -3.17 6.39
C ILE A 324 7.29 -2.91 7.30
N GLY A 325 6.07 -2.81 6.75
CA GLY A 325 4.85 -2.62 7.54
C GLY A 325 4.41 -3.87 8.33
N GLY A 326 4.73 -5.07 7.85
CA GLY A 326 4.36 -6.33 8.51
C GLY A 326 5.13 -6.61 9.81
N VAL A 327 6.38 -6.16 9.90
CA VAL A 327 7.25 -6.43 11.08
C VAL A 327 6.84 -5.58 12.27
N LEU A 328 6.42 -4.33 12.06
CA LEU A 328 5.97 -3.45 13.14
C LEU A 328 4.62 -3.88 13.74
N LEU A 329 3.74 -4.44 12.91
CA LEU A 329 2.45 -4.98 13.37
C LEU A 329 2.63 -6.24 14.23
N LEU A 330 3.63 -7.08 13.89
CA LEU A 330 3.93 -8.31 14.62
C LEU A 330 4.55 -8.02 16.00
N VAL A 331 5.40 -6.99 16.11
CA VAL A 331 5.97 -6.54 17.40
C VAL A 331 4.90 -5.96 18.32
N LEU A 332 3.92 -5.21 17.78
CA LEU A 332 2.81 -4.67 18.58
C LEU A 332 1.83 -5.77 19.05
N LEU A 333 1.58 -6.80 18.23
CA LEU A 333 0.71 -7.92 18.62
C LEU A 333 1.35 -8.83 19.68
N VAL A 334 2.65 -9.09 19.59
CA VAL A 334 3.38 -9.87 20.62
C VAL A 334 3.49 -9.09 21.93
N GLY A 335 3.71 -7.76 21.87
CA GLY A 335 3.73 -6.90 23.06
C GLY A 335 2.39 -6.85 23.79
N ALA A 336 1.27 -6.75 23.06
CA ALA A 336 -0.07 -6.74 23.66
C ALA A 336 -0.43 -8.11 24.28
N GLY A 337 -0.06 -9.22 23.63
CA GLY A 337 -0.29 -10.57 24.16
C GLY A 337 0.44 -10.84 25.47
N ALA A 338 1.72 -10.42 25.58
CA ALA A 338 2.52 -10.57 26.79
C ALA A 338 1.97 -9.74 27.97
N PHE A 339 1.43 -8.55 27.70
CA PHE A 339 0.85 -7.68 28.72
C PHE A 339 -0.45 -8.26 29.32
N PHE A 340 -1.30 -8.87 28.48
CA PHE A 340 -2.52 -9.55 28.97
C PHE A 340 -2.20 -10.84 29.73
N TYR A 341 -1.19 -11.60 29.30
CA TYR A 341 -0.76 -12.82 29.99
C TYR A 341 -0.24 -12.54 31.41
N LEU A 342 0.59 -11.50 31.57
CA LEU A 342 1.12 -11.05 32.87
C LEU A 342 0.04 -10.45 33.80
N LYS A 343 -1.02 -9.88 33.24
CA LYS A 343 -2.14 -9.34 34.03
C LYS A 343 -3.08 -10.43 34.53
N SER A 344 -3.22 -11.55 33.80
CA SER A 344 -4.06 -12.67 34.22
C SER A 344 -3.43 -13.49 35.36
N THR A 345 -2.11 -13.65 35.35
CA THR A 345 -1.36 -14.43 36.37
C THR A 345 -1.29 -13.73 37.73
N LYS A 346 -1.47 -12.40 37.79
CA LYS A 346 -1.51 -11.64 39.06
C LYS A 346 -2.88 -11.62 39.75
N ARG A 347 -3.94 -12.17 39.16
CA ARG A 347 -5.28 -12.23 39.77
C ARG A 347 -5.66 -13.61 40.32
N GLY A 348 -4.73 -14.56 40.26
CA GLY A 348 -4.93 -15.94 40.72
C GLY A 348 -4.05 -16.36 41.90
N LEU A 349 -3.58 -15.41 42.71
CA LEU A 349 -2.87 -15.65 43.97
C LEU A 349 -3.53 -14.86 45.10
#